data_AF-A0A1V6D1N5-F1
#
_entry.id   AF-A0A1V6D1N5-F1
#
_cell.length_a   1.000
_cell.length_b   1.000
_cell.length_c   1.000
_cell.angle_alpha   90.00
_cell.angle_beta   90.00
_cell.angle_gamma   90.00
#
_symmetry.space_group_name_H-M   'P 1'
#
loop_
_entity.id
_entity.type
_entity.pdbx_description
1 polymer ?
#
loop_
_entity_poly.entity_id
_entity_poly.type
_entity_poly.pdbx_seq_one_letter_code
_entity_poly.pdbx_strand_id
1 'polypeptide(L)'
;MPVNAHPLGISRIRVVYAKRDGLRFTGHLDLQRLWERLLRRSKLPLRYTQGYHPRPRLNLASALPLGFISDEELLDFWMDESLPLPEIQQRLTAVAPPGLEIYSVQQVDMGEDALQVQMKASEFEVSFYDPQNILELNHQVEQLLNQTSIPITRRKKTYNLRPLILALETATDPDGAVILRMRLKAEPGATGRPDDLLETLGYPNTAYLVRRTRLLLN
;
A
#
# COMPACT_ATOMS: atom_id res chain seq x y z
N MET A 1 -30.26 -14.24 19.47
CA MET A 1 -29.00 -14.03 18.73
C MET A 1 -28.05 -13.34 19.68
N PRO A 2 -26.88 -13.91 20.03
CA PRO A 2 -26.04 -13.28 21.04
C PRO A 2 -25.42 -12.01 20.47
N VAL A 3 -25.65 -10.90 21.16
CA VAL A 3 -24.94 -9.64 20.99
C VAL A 3 -23.51 -9.91 21.44
N ASN A 4 -22.55 -9.84 20.53
CA ASN A 4 -21.13 -9.87 20.86
C ASN A 4 -20.81 -8.63 21.70
N ALA A 5 -20.88 -8.78 23.03
CA ALA A 5 -20.42 -7.78 23.97
C ALA A 5 -18.89 -7.72 23.88
N HIS A 6 -18.38 -6.81 23.05
CA HIS A 6 -16.97 -6.45 23.05
C HIS A 6 -16.59 -5.91 24.44
N PRO A 7 -15.36 -6.18 24.94
CA PRO A 7 -14.92 -5.60 26.21
C PRO A 7 -14.99 -4.08 26.10
N LEU A 8 -15.81 -3.47 26.95
CA LEU A 8 -16.02 -2.02 27.04
C LEU A 8 -14.65 -1.31 27.02
N GLY A 9 -14.35 -0.59 25.93
CA GLY A 9 -13.17 0.28 25.82
C GLY A 9 -12.36 0.10 24.55
N ILE A 10 -12.12 -1.13 24.07
CA ILE A 10 -11.21 -1.34 22.93
C ILE A 10 -11.88 -1.03 21.61
N SER A 11 -11.27 -0.17 20.80
CA SER A 11 -11.69 0.08 19.41
C SER A 11 -10.56 -0.19 18.42
N ARG A 12 -10.92 -0.63 17.21
CA ARG A 12 -10.03 -0.76 16.06
C ARG A 12 -10.43 0.29 15.04
N ILE A 13 -9.47 1.10 14.62
CA ILE A 13 -9.68 2.20 13.68
C ILE A 13 -8.87 1.92 12.43
N ARG A 14 -9.51 2.02 11.26
CA ARG A 14 -8.86 2.01 9.95
C ARG A 14 -8.67 3.44 9.48
N VAL A 15 -7.49 3.71 8.96
CA VAL A 15 -7.10 4.96 8.33
C VAL A 15 -6.85 4.71 6.86
N VAL A 16 -7.49 5.52 6.01
CA VAL A 16 -7.15 5.63 4.59
C VAL A 16 -6.26 6.84 4.41
N TYR A 17 -5.10 6.65 3.80
CA TYR A 17 -4.11 7.72 3.63
C TYR A 17 -3.35 7.63 2.31
N ALA A 18 -2.82 8.76 1.85
CA ALA A 18 -1.86 8.83 0.75
C ALA A 18 -0.44 9.05 1.25
N LYS A 19 0.52 8.59 0.44
CA LYS A 19 1.95 8.81 0.61
C LYS A 19 2.48 9.50 -0.63
N ARG A 20 2.75 10.80 -0.54
CA ARG A 20 3.13 11.67 -1.67
C ARG A 20 4.57 12.19 -1.57
N ASP A 21 5.03 12.75 -2.69
CA ASP A 21 6.22 13.59 -2.80
C ASP A 21 7.46 13.03 -2.10
N GLY A 22 8.04 13.80 -1.16
CA GLY A 22 9.26 13.48 -0.44
C GLY A 22 9.15 12.23 0.44
N LEU A 23 7.94 11.82 0.85
CA LEU A 23 7.79 10.57 1.60
C LEU A 23 8.07 9.34 0.75
N ARG A 24 8.18 9.46 -0.59
CA ARG A 24 8.62 8.34 -1.45
C ARG A 24 9.95 7.73 -0.98
N PHE A 25 10.83 8.51 -0.36
CA PHE A 25 12.11 8.05 0.19
C PHE A 25 12.03 7.42 1.60
N THR A 26 10.82 7.22 2.11
CA THR A 26 10.58 6.47 3.35
C THR A 26 10.19 5.03 3.00
N GLY A 27 11.07 4.08 3.31
CA GLY A 27 10.82 2.65 3.13
C GLY A 27 9.80 2.11 4.14
N HIS A 28 9.34 0.88 3.95
CA HIS A 28 8.25 0.30 4.75
C HIS A 28 8.48 0.33 6.27
N LEU A 29 9.67 -0.06 6.75
CA LEU A 29 9.98 -0.05 8.19
C LEU A 29 10.02 1.37 8.77
N ASP A 30 10.47 2.34 7.97
CA ASP A 30 10.49 3.74 8.40
C ASP A 30 9.10 4.36 8.36
N LEU A 31 8.24 3.93 7.42
CA LEU A 31 6.82 4.31 7.40
C LEU A 31 6.10 3.78 8.62
N GLN A 32 6.37 2.53 9.04
CA GLN A 32 5.85 1.98 10.28
C GLN A 32 6.29 2.82 11.49
N ARG A 33 7.57 3.19 11.58
CA ARG A 33 8.10 4.05 12.65
C ARG A 33 7.49 5.46 12.61
N LEU A 34 7.25 6.00 11.42
CA LEU A 34 6.58 7.29 11.22
C LEU A 34 5.17 7.23 11.80
N TRP A 35 4.39 6.21 11.47
CA TRP A 35 3.05 6.00 12.02
C TRP A 35 3.06 5.83 13.54
N GLU A 36 3.99 5.04 14.09
CA GLU A 36 4.13 4.93 15.55
C GLU A 36 4.38 6.30 16.23
N ARG A 37 5.21 7.15 15.62
CA ARG A 37 5.49 8.51 16.13
C ARG A 37 4.29 9.43 15.97
N LEU A 38 3.60 9.37 14.84
CA LEU A 38 2.39 10.14 14.55
C LEU A 38 1.30 9.80 15.57
N LEU A 39 1.01 8.51 15.76
CA LEU A 39 0.04 8.03 16.73
C LEU A 39 0.39 8.55 18.13
N ARG A 40 1.64 8.41 18.58
CA ARG A 40 2.06 8.95 19.90
C ARG A 40 1.84 10.47 20.01
N ARG A 41 2.10 11.25 18.95
CA ARG A 41 1.91 12.71 18.93
C ARG A 41 0.43 13.12 18.90
N SER A 42 -0.46 12.26 18.41
CA SER A 42 -1.90 12.54 18.31
C SER A 42 -2.61 12.60 19.68
N LYS A 43 -1.96 12.11 20.75
CA LYS A 43 -2.54 11.98 22.10
C LYS A 43 -3.87 11.19 22.13
N LEU A 44 -4.08 10.31 21.15
CA LEU A 44 -5.18 9.35 21.20
C LEU A 44 -4.93 8.32 22.32
N PRO A 45 -5.97 7.76 22.93
CA PRO A 45 -5.87 6.68 23.93
C PRO A 45 -5.47 5.36 23.25
N LEU A 46 -4.23 5.28 22.77
CA LEU A 46 -3.71 4.15 21.99
C LEU A 46 -3.56 2.89 22.86
N ARG A 47 -3.89 1.75 22.26
CA ARG A 47 -3.54 0.45 22.79
C ARG A 47 -2.12 0.08 22.37
N TYR A 48 -1.34 -0.46 23.30
CA TYR A 48 0.05 -0.85 23.08
C TYR A 48 0.23 -2.37 22.98
N THR A 49 1.29 -2.79 22.28
CA THR A 49 1.74 -4.19 22.26
C THR A 49 2.27 -4.61 23.63
N GLN A 50 2.16 -5.90 23.94
CA GLN A 50 2.72 -6.47 25.18
C GLN A 50 4.22 -6.77 25.04
N GLY A 51 4.97 -6.70 26.14
CA GLY A 51 6.40 -7.02 26.19
C GLY A 51 7.31 -5.85 26.62
N TYR A 52 8.63 -6.05 26.54
CA TYR A 52 9.64 -5.14 27.11
C TYR A 52 9.76 -3.77 26.41
N HIS A 53 9.25 -3.65 25.18
CA HIS A 53 9.23 -2.39 24.43
C HIS A 53 7.85 -2.15 23.82
N PRO A 54 6.87 -1.68 24.61
CA PRO A 54 5.51 -1.46 24.14
C PRO A 54 5.50 -0.40 23.04
N ARG A 55 4.85 -0.71 21.92
CA ARG A 55 4.64 0.22 20.79
C ARG A 55 3.15 0.34 20.52
N PRO A 56 2.67 1.45 19.93
CA PRO A 56 1.31 1.52 19.44
C PRO A 56 0.99 0.30 18.60
N ARG A 57 -0.09 -0.41 18.96
CA ARG A 57 -0.55 -1.55 18.17
C ARG A 57 -1.10 -1.01 16.86
N LEU A 58 -0.46 -1.37 15.75
CA LEU A 58 -0.86 -0.97 14.41
C LEU A 58 -0.50 -2.05 13.38
N ASN A 59 -1.25 -2.09 12.28
CA ASN A 59 -1.06 -3.00 11.15
C ASN A 59 -1.18 -2.21 9.85
N LEU A 60 -0.11 -2.21 9.04
CA LEU A 60 -0.16 -1.72 7.66
C LEU A 60 -0.66 -2.82 6.73
N ALA A 61 -1.54 -2.49 5.78
CA ALA A 61 -2.13 -3.48 4.87
C ALA A 61 -1.10 -4.16 3.98
N SER A 62 -0.18 -3.38 3.40
CA SER A 62 0.82 -3.88 2.48
C SER A 62 2.10 -3.06 2.59
N ALA A 63 3.23 -3.67 2.25
CA ALA A 63 4.48 -2.95 2.10
C ALA A 63 4.43 -2.13 0.79
N LEU A 64 4.82 -0.86 0.87
CA LEU A 64 5.10 -0.05 -0.29
C LEU A 64 6.62 0.05 -0.49
N PRO A 65 7.16 -0.29 -1.68
CA PRO A 65 8.59 -0.17 -1.96
C PRO A 65 9.13 1.26 -1.78
N LEU A 66 10.44 1.36 -1.59
CA LEU A 66 11.14 2.64 -1.57
C LEU A 66 11.06 3.30 -2.95
N GLY A 67 10.87 4.61 -2.99
CA GLY A 67 10.74 5.39 -4.22
C GLY A 67 9.31 5.51 -4.72
N PHE A 68 8.36 4.73 -4.17
CA PHE A 68 6.97 4.71 -4.61
C PHE A 68 6.13 5.74 -3.86
N ILE A 69 5.11 6.25 -4.55
CA ILE A 69 4.03 7.04 -3.98
C ILE A 69 2.72 6.23 -4.00
N SER A 70 1.72 6.69 -3.26
CA SER A 70 0.43 6.02 -3.17
C SER A 70 -0.70 7.01 -2.97
N ASP A 71 -1.82 6.75 -3.65
CA ASP A 71 -3.09 7.46 -3.48
C ASP A 71 -3.96 6.83 -2.40
N GLU A 72 -3.79 5.54 -2.10
CA GLU A 72 -4.65 4.81 -1.17
C GLU A 72 -3.88 3.70 -0.47
N GLU A 73 -3.46 3.96 0.77
CA GLU A 73 -2.94 2.97 1.70
C GLU A 73 -3.87 2.82 2.90
N LEU A 74 -3.81 1.64 3.52
CA LEU A 74 -4.62 1.29 4.68
C LEU A 74 -3.73 0.95 5.87
N LEU A 75 -4.12 1.49 7.02
CA LEU A 75 -3.55 1.17 8.32
C LEU A 75 -4.67 0.96 9.32
N ASP A 76 -4.57 -0.10 10.11
CA ASP A 76 -5.39 -0.28 11.30
C ASP A 76 -4.57 0.00 12.55
N PHE A 77 -5.15 0.67 13.53
CA PHE A 77 -4.60 0.80 14.88
C PHE A 77 -5.67 0.56 15.94
N TRP A 78 -5.23 0.34 17.18
CA TRP A 78 -6.13 0.04 18.29
C TRP A 78 -6.04 1.11 19.37
N MET A 79 -7.17 1.36 20.03
CA MET A 79 -7.32 2.28 21.15
C MET A 79 -7.96 1.56 22.33
N ASP A 80 -7.66 2.01 23.55
CA ASP A 80 -8.23 1.48 24.81
C ASP A 80 -9.50 2.23 25.24
N GLU A 81 -9.83 3.34 24.58
CA GLU A 81 -11.07 4.09 24.73
C GLU A 81 -11.63 4.44 23.34
N SER A 82 -12.95 4.56 23.22
CA SER A 82 -13.61 5.01 21.99
C SER A 82 -13.73 6.53 21.97
N LEU A 83 -13.44 7.14 20.82
CA LEU A 83 -13.65 8.56 20.56
C LEU A 83 -14.46 8.75 19.28
N PRO A 84 -15.17 9.89 19.11
CA PRO A 84 -15.82 10.22 17.85
C PRO A 84 -14.83 10.23 16.68
N LEU A 85 -15.20 9.59 15.55
CA LEU A 85 -14.34 9.54 14.35
C LEU A 85 -13.86 10.91 13.87
N PRO A 86 -14.68 11.99 13.86
CA PRO A 86 -14.20 13.32 13.46
C PRO A 86 -13.07 13.83 14.35
N GLU A 87 -13.10 13.54 15.65
CA GLU A 87 -12.05 13.92 16.59
C GLU A 87 -10.77 13.14 16.33
N ILE A 88 -10.88 11.83 16.06
CA ILE A 88 -9.73 10.98 15.69
C ILE A 88 -9.08 11.51 14.41
N GLN A 89 -9.86 11.77 13.37
CA GLN A 89 -9.37 12.29 12.10
C GLN A 89 -8.67 13.65 12.27
N GLN A 90 -9.28 14.57 13.03
CA GLN A 90 -8.70 15.88 13.31
C GLN A 90 -7.35 15.76 14.02
N ARG A 91 -7.27 14.94 15.08
CA ARG A 91 -6.05 14.75 15.87
C ARG A 91 -4.92 14.12 15.05
N LEU A 92 -5.23 13.14 14.20
CA LEU A 92 -4.24 12.53 13.32
C LEU A 92 -3.75 13.51 12.24
N THR A 93 -4.67 14.22 11.59
CA THR A 93 -4.36 15.19 10.52
C THR A 93 -3.50 16.33 11.05
N ALA A 94 -3.79 16.84 12.25
CA ALA A 94 -3.06 17.95 12.86
C ALA A 94 -1.57 17.63 13.15
N VAL A 95 -1.19 16.36 13.22
CA VAL A 95 0.20 15.94 13.51
C VAL A 95 0.87 15.20 12.34
N ALA A 96 0.14 15.00 11.24
CA ALA A 96 0.64 14.35 10.04
C ALA A 96 1.78 15.19 9.42
N PRO A 97 2.91 14.56 9.06
CA PRO A 97 3.98 15.26 8.36
C PRO A 97 3.59 15.56 6.91
N PRO A 98 4.24 16.54 6.25
CA PRO A 98 4.06 16.77 4.82
C PRO A 98 4.24 15.50 3.99
N GLY A 99 3.36 15.31 3.00
CA GLY A 99 3.32 14.13 2.14
C GLY A 99 2.56 12.92 2.71
N LEU A 100 2.13 12.95 4.00
CA LEU A 100 1.22 11.95 4.55
C LEU A 100 -0.17 12.59 4.70
N GLU A 101 -1.07 12.27 3.78
CA GLU A 101 -2.41 12.84 3.74
C GLU A 101 -3.42 11.82 4.27
N ILE A 102 -4.22 12.20 5.26
CA ILE A 102 -5.23 11.33 5.86
C ILE A 102 -6.59 11.69 5.24
N TYR A 103 -7.19 10.75 4.51
CA TYR A 103 -8.46 10.98 3.83
C TYR A 103 -9.66 10.64 4.70
N SER A 104 -9.61 9.49 5.38
CA SER A 104 -10.71 9.06 6.22
C SER A 104 -10.23 8.16 7.36
N VAL A 105 -11.04 8.15 8.41
CA VAL A 105 -10.95 7.18 9.49
C VAL A 105 -12.31 6.51 9.67
N GLN A 106 -12.30 5.22 9.95
CA GLN A 106 -13.51 4.46 10.22
C GLN A 106 -13.28 3.46 11.34
N GLN A 107 -14.36 3.15 12.07
CA GLN A 107 -14.33 2.05 13.03
C GLN A 107 -14.41 0.72 12.27
N VAL A 108 -13.63 -0.25 12.72
CA VAL A 108 -13.55 -1.60 12.16
C VAL A 108 -14.10 -2.58 13.20
N ASP A 109 -14.83 -3.59 12.74
CA ASP A 109 -15.27 -4.67 13.62
C ASP A 109 -14.05 -5.42 14.19
N MET A 110 -14.09 -5.75 15.49
CA MET A 110 -13.00 -6.44 16.15
C MET A 110 -12.80 -7.88 15.64
N GLY A 111 -13.84 -8.49 15.07
CA GLY A 111 -13.81 -9.81 14.43
C GLY A 111 -13.42 -9.77 12.95
N GLU A 112 -13.29 -8.59 12.33
CA GLU A 112 -12.78 -8.49 10.96
C GLU A 112 -11.32 -8.99 10.89
N ASP A 113 -10.95 -9.67 9.81
CA ASP A 113 -9.58 -10.16 9.63
C ASP A 113 -8.54 -9.03 9.61
N ALA A 114 -7.27 -9.36 9.85
CA ALA A 114 -6.19 -8.40 9.68
C ALA A 114 -6.09 -7.94 8.22
N LEU A 115 -5.78 -6.67 7.98
CA LEU A 115 -5.65 -6.11 6.62
C LEU A 115 -4.75 -6.98 5.71
N GLN A 116 -3.65 -7.50 6.23
CA GLN A 116 -2.72 -8.33 5.46
C GLN A 116 -3.33 -9.66 5.00
N VAL A 117 -4.31 -10.19 5.73
CA VAL A 117 -5.05 -11.41 5.38
C VAL A 117 -6.09 -11.12 4.31
N GLN A 118 -6.69 -9.93 4.35
CA GLN A 118 -7.70 -9.51 3.39
C GLN A 118 -7.13 -9.14 2.02
N MET A 119 -5.82 -8.84 1.93
CA MET A 119 -5.17 -8.43 0.68
C MET A 119 -5.35 -9.44 -0.45
N LYS A 120 -5.84 -8.96 -1.59
CA LYS A 120 -5.94 -9.73 -2.85
C LYS A 120 -5.04 -9.22 -3.94
N ALA A 121 -5.05 -7.92 -4.17
CA ALA A 121 -4.29 -7.30 -5.24
C ALA A 121 -3.96 -5.83 -4.94
N SER A 122 -3.08 -5.26 -5.75
CA SER A 122 -2.77 -3.84 -5.74
C SER A 122 -2.76 -3.31 -7.17
N GLU A 123 -3.28 -2.11 -7.35
CA GLU A 123 -3.30 -1.40 -8.62
C GLU A 123 -2.23 -0.32 -8.62
N PHE A 124 -1.52 -0.20 -9.73
CA PHE A 124 -0.45 0.76 -9.90
C PHE A 124 -0.55 1.43 -11.26
N GLU A 125 -0.10 2.68 -11.27
CA GLU A 125 0.21 3.44 -12.47
C GLU A 125 1.70 3.77 -12.48
N VAL A 126 2.31 3.69 -13.64
CA VAL A 126 3.73 3.99 -13.87
C VAL A 126 3.81 5.11 -14.87
N SER A 127 4.40 6.21 -14.42
CA SER A 127 4.78 7.35 -15.28
C SER A 127 6.26 7.24 -15.60
N PHE A 128 6.63 7.45 -16.86
CA PHE A 128 8.01 7.41 -17.31
C PHE A 128 8.59 8.83 -17.33
N TYR A 129 9.87 8.98 -16.98
CA TYR A 129 10.52 10.29 -17.05
C TYR A 129 10.85 10.70 -18.49
N ASP A 130 11.17 9.71 -19.34
CA ASP A 130 11.31 9.90 -20.77
C ASP A 130 10.01 9.48 -21.49
N PRO A 131 9.56 10.21 -22.53
CA PRO A 131 8.38 9.84 -23.30
C PRO A 131 8.50 8.45 -23.91
N GLN A 132 7.41 7.68 -23.85
CA GLN A 132 7.33 6.34 -24.44
C GLN A 132 6.52 6.36 -25.73
N ASN A 133 6.88 5.48 -26.67
CA ASN A 133 6.05 5.19 -27.83
C ASN A 133 5.00 4.14 -27.43
N ILE A 134 3.71 4.51 -27.50
CA ILE A 134 2.62 3.63 -27.08
C ILE A 134 2.54 2.33 -27.89
N LEU A 135 2.90 2.35 -29.18
CA LEU A 135 2.85 1.16 -30.03
C LEU A 135 3.97 0.18 -29.65
N GLU A 136 5.17 0.68 -29.39
CA GLU A 136 6.31 -0.13 -28.95
C GLU A 136 6.06 -0.72 -27.57
N LEU A 137 5.56 0.10 -26.62
CA LEU A 137 5.24 -0.37 -25.28
C LEU A 137 4.10 -1.39 -25.28
N ASN A 138 3.06 -1.19 -26.11
CA ASN A 138 2.01 -2.21 -26.30
C ASN A 138 2.58 -3.53 -26.79
N HIS A 139 3.46 -3.48 -27.79
CA HIS A 139 4.09 -4.70 -28.29
C HIS A 139 4.92 -5.42 -27.22
N GLN A 140 5.68 -4.70 -26.40
CA GLN A 140 6.42 -5.28 -25.27
C GLN A 140 5.49 -5.91 -24.22
N VAL A 141 4.39 -5.24 -23.87
CA VAL A 141 3.37 -5.76 -22.95
C VAL A 141 2.74 -7.05 -23.50
N GLU A 142 2.35 -7.08 -24.77
CA GLU A 142 1.80 -8.26 -25.43
C GLU A 142 2.79 -9.43 -25.43
N GLN A 143 4.04 -9.18 -25.81
CA GLN A 143 5.09 -10.19 -25.80
C GLN A 143 5.30 -10.77 -24.39
N LEU A 144 5.32 -9.93 -23.35
CA LEU A 144 5.47 -10.36 -21.96
C LEU A 144 4.27 -11.19 -21.50
N LEU A 145 3.05 -10.76 -21.80
CA LEU A 145 1.83 -11.48 -21.41
C LEU A 145 1.65 -12.83 -22.12
N ASN A 146 2.22 -12.98 -23.32
CA ASN A 146 2.23 -14.24 -24.07
C ASN A 146 3.22 -15.28 -23.51
N GLN A 147 4.11 -14.90 -22.59
CA GLN A 147 5.00 -15.86 -21.93
C GLN A 147 4.21 -16.73 -20.94
N THR A 148 4.50 -18.02 -20.92
CA THR A 148 3.93 -18.96 -19.95
C THR A 148 4.60 -18.87 -18.57
N SER A 149 5.84 -18.38 -18.54
CA SER A 149 6.64 -18.23 -17.32
C SER A 149 7.61 -17.06 -17.42
N ILE A 150 7.68 -16.26 -16.35
CA ILE A 150 8.60 -15.13 -16.19
C ILE A 150 9.37 -15.36 -14.88
N PRO A 151 10.53 -16.05 -14.91
CA PRO A 151 11.28 -16.39 -13.71
C PRO A 151 12.06 -15.20 -13.15
N ILE A 152 11.78 -14.81 -11.91
CA ILE A 152 12.47 -13.73 -11.18
C ILE A 152 13.25 -14.31 -10.01
N THR A 153 14.53 -13.94 -9.88
CA THR A 153 15.38 -14.39 -8.77
C THR A 153 15.73 -13.25 -7.83
N ARG A 154 15.31 -13.37 -6.56
CA ARG A 154 15.64 -12.42 -5.49
C ARG A 154 16.22 -13.15 -4.28
N ARG A 155 17.37 -12.70 -3.78
CA ARG A 155 18.02 -13.26 -2.58
C ARG A 155 18.09 -14.81 -2.60
N LYS A 156 18.48 -15.36 -3.76
CA LYS A 156 18.58 -16.82 -4.04
C LYS A 156 17.25 -17.59 -4.10
N LYS A 157 16.10 -16.93 -4.06
CA LYS A 157 14.80 -17.55 -4.29
C LYS A 157 14.26 -17.13 -5.66
N THR A 158 13.84 -18.12 -6.45
CA THR A 158 13.23 -17.90 -7.76
C THR A 158 11.73 -18.11 -7.65
N TYR A 159 10.96 -17.25 -8.31
CA TYR A 159 9.51 -17.39 -8.41
C TYR A 159 9.06 -16.98 -9.81
N ASN A 160 7.87 -17.44 -10.22
CA ASN A 160 7.28 -17.07 -11.51
C ASN A 160 6.40 -15.82 -11.33
N LEU A 161 6.71 -14.72 -12.01
CA LEU A 161 5.96 -13.47 -11.97
C LEU A 161 4.67 -13.53 -12.81
N ARG A 162 4.65 -14.32 -13.89
CA ARG A 162 3.52 -14.40 -14.83
C ARG A 162 2.15 -14.62 -14.18
N PRO A 163 1.94 -15.58 -13.24
CA PRO A 163 0.64 -15.79 -12.58
C PRO A 163 0.28 -14.70 -11.57
N LEU A 164 1.20 -13.77 -11.27
CA LEU A 164 0.98 -12.66 -10.34
C LEU A 164 0.55 -11.38 -11.07
N ILE A 165 0.60 -11.36 -12.39
CA ILE A 165 0.09 -10.26 -13.24
C ILE A 165 -1.38 -10.55 -13.53
N LEU A 166 -2.27 -9.77 -12.92
CA LEU A 166 -3.74 -9.91 -13.10
C LEU A 166 -4.25 -9.02 -14.24
N ALA A 167 -3.63 -7.85 -14.42
CA ALA A 167 -3.84 -6.98 -15.57
C ALA A 167 -2.56 -6.18 -15.83
N LEU A 168 -2.29 -5.89 -17.11
CA LEU A 168 -1.20 -5.04 -17.56
C LEU A 168 -1.60 -4.41 -18.89
N GLU A 169 -1.64 -3.09 -18.94
CA GLU A 169 -2.07 -2.35 -20.13
C GLU A 169 -1.33 -1.02 -20.23
N THR A 170 -1.15 -0.52 -21.46
CA THR A 170 -0.72 0.85 -21.67
C THR A 170 -1.95 1.77 -21.66
N ALA A 171 -1.74 3.01 -21.27
CA ALA A 171 -2.75 4.05 -21.34
C ALA A 171 -2.09 5.40 -21.63
N THR A 172 -2.92 6.43 -21.76
CA THR A 172 -2.49 7.82 -21.74
C THR A 172 -3.05 8.48 -20.48
N ASP A 173 -2.24 9.31 -19.84
CA ASP A 173 -2.70 10.17 -18.75
C ASP A 173 -3.48 11.38 -19.29
N PRO A 174 -4.11 12.21 -18.43
CA PRO A 174 -4.87 13.38 -18.89
C PRO A 174 -4.06 14.41 -19.69
N ASP A 175 -2.73 14.43 -19.53
CA ASP A 175 -1.81 15.33 -20.24
C ASP A 175 -1.31 14.71 -21.56
N GLY A 176 -1.77 13.49 -21.88
CA GLY A 176 -1.45 12.76 -23.10
C GLY A 176 -0.13 11.96 -23.03
N ALA A 177 0.53 11.90 -21.87
CA ALA A 177 1.73 11.10 -21.71
C ALA A 177 1.39 9.61 -21.63
N VAL A 178 2.24 8.79 -22.26
CA VAL A 178 2.09 7.34 -22.24
C VAL A 178 2.48 6.79 -20.87
N ILE A 179 1.59 5.98 -20.29
CA ILE A 179 1.73 5.38 -18.96
C ILE A 179 1.47 3.87 -19.03
N LEU A 180 1.87 3.16 -17.98
CA LEU A 180 1.56 1.74 -17.79
C LEU A 180 0.66 1.56 -16.57
N ARG A 181 -0.45 0.84 -16.73
CA ARG A 181 -1.32 0.42 -15.64
C ARG A 181 -1.17 -1.06 -15.38
N MET A 182 -1.11 -1.43 -14.11
CA MET A 182 -0.96 -2.83 -13.72
C MET A 182 -1.79 -3.15 -12.49
N ARG A 183 -2.38 -4.34 -12.48
CA ARG A 183 -2.98 -4.97 -11.31
C ARG A 183 -2.17 -6.21 -10.98
N LEU A 184 -1.54 -6.21 -9.82
CA LEU A 184 -0.69 -7.31 -9.38
C LEU A 184 -1.32 -8.00 -8.17
N LYS A 185 -1.18 -9.33 -8.13
CA LYS A 185 -1.61 -10.14 -7.00
C LYS A 185 -0.84 -9.72 -5.73
N ALA A 186 -1.51 -9.67 -4.59
CA ALA A 186 -0.95 -9.20 -3.32
C ALA A 186 -1.36 -10.09 -2.13
N GLU A 187 -1.68 -11.36 -2.38
CA GLU A 187 -2.04 -12.31 -1.33
C GLU A 187 -0.81 -12.73 -0.49
N PRO A 188 -1.01 -13.16 0.77
CA PRO A 188 0.05 -13.75 1.58
C PRO A 188 0.77 -14.89 0.84
N GLY A 189 2.08 -14.73 0.63
CA GLY A 189 2.91 -15.71 -0.09
C GLY A 189 2.84 -15.64 -1.61
N ALA A 190 1.95 -14.83 -2.19
CA ALA A 190 1.79 -14.66 -3.64
C ALA A 190 1.64 -13.16 -3.98
N THR A 191 2.77 -12.45 -4.00
CA THR A 191 2.83 -11.00 -4.24
C THR A 191 3.62 -10.68 -5.49
N GLY A 192 2.97 -10.13 -6.51
CA GLY A 192 3.61 -9.54 -7.69
C GLY A 192 4.21 -8.17 -7.33
N ARG A 193 5.38 -7.86 -7.89
CA ARG A 193 6.12 -6.63 -7.59
C ARG A 193 6.27 -5.78 -8.86
N PRO A 194 5.88 -4.50 -8.83
CA PRO A 194 6.06 -3.61 -9.98
C PRO A 194 7.51 -3.50 -10.44
N ASP A 195 8.47 -3.45 -9.51
CA ASP A 195 9.90 -3.37 -9.84
C ASP A 195 10.35 -4.56 -10.71
N ASP A 196 9.92 -5.78 -10.36
CA ASP A 196 10.31 -6.99 -11.09
C ASP A 196 9.69 -7.02 -12.50
N LEU A 197 8.46 -6.50 -12.63
CA LEU A 197 7.78 -6.38 -13.92
C LEU A 197 8.47 -5.34 -14.81
N LEU A 198 8.78 -4.17 -14.26
CA LEU A 198 9.41 -3.07 -14.99
C LEU A 198 10.85 -3.42 -15.40
N GLU A 199 11.60 -4.11 -14.53
CA GLU A 199 12.92 -4.66 -14.88
C GLU A 199 12.82 -5.68 -16.02
N THR A 200 11.80 -6.54 -16.03
CA THR A 200 11.55 -7.50 -17.13
C THR A 200 11.25 -6.80 -18.45
N LEU A 201 10.56 -5.64 -18.40
CA LEU A 201 10.31 -4.78 -19.56
C LEU A 201 11.54 -3.94 -19.96
N GLY A 202 12.66 -4.03 -19.23
CA GLY A 202 13.90 -3.31 -19.53
C GLY A 202 14.00 -1.91 -18.92
N TYR A 203 13.09 -1.54 -18.01
CA TYR A 203 13.11 -0.22 -17.37
C TYR A 203 13.85 -0.26 -16.03
N PRO A 204 14.97 0.48 -15.87
CA PRO A 204 15.62 0.63 -14.58
C PRO A 204 14.77 1.50 -13.63
N ASN A 205 14.96 1.34 -12.33
CA ASN A 205 14.21 2.10 -11.31
C ASN A 205 14.44 3.63 -11.32
N THR A 206 15.36 4.12 -12.15
CA THR A 206 15.60 5.53 -12.42
C THR A 206 14.82 6.08 -13.60
N ALA A 207 14.10 5.24 -14.36
CA ALA A 207 13.38 5.64 -15.57
C ALA A 207 11.90 5.98 -15.34
N TYR A 208 11.37 5.72 -14.13
CA TYR A 208 9.95 5.87 -13.85
C TYR A 208 9.64 6.30 -12.42
N LEU A 209 8.38 6.68 -12.21
CA LEU A 209 7.73 6.81 -10.93
C LEU A 209 6.54 5.85 -10.86
N VAL A 210 6.49 5.02 -9.82
CA VAL A 210 5.33 4.15 -9.56
C VAL A 210 4.43 4.78 -8.50
N ARG A 211 3.14 4.87 -8.84
CA ARG A 211 2.06 5.26 -7.94
C ARG A 211 1.14 4.09 -7.71
N ARG A 212 1.02 3.62 -6.47
CA ARG A 212 -0.06 2.69 -6.11
C ARG A 212 -1.36 3.48 -6.04
N THR A 213 -2.33 3.13 -6.88
CA THR A 213 -3.61 3.83 -6.95
C THR A 213 -4.65 3.20 -6.02
N ARG A 214 -4.52 1.89 -5.74
CA ARG A 214 -5.51 1.17 -4.93
C ARG A 214 -5.00 -0.11 -4.28
N LEU A 215 -5.60 -0.47 -3.15
CA LEU A 215 -5.50 -1.80 -2.52
C LEU A 215 -6.85 -2.52 -2.67
N LEU A 216 -6.82 -3.76 -3.16
CA LEU A 216 -8.01 -4.60 -3.29
C LEU A 216 -8.04 -5.63 -2.15
N LEU A 217 -9.08 -5.54 -1.32
CA LEU A 217 -9.35 -6.43 -0.20
C LEU A 217 -10.49 -7.43 -0.54
N ASN A 218 -10.64 -8.48 0.25
CA ASN A 218 -11.77 -9.42 0.22
C ASN A 218 -13.08 -8.84 0.75
#